data_AF-A0A524MAM8-F1
#
_entry.id   AF-A0A524MAM8-F1
#
_cell.length_a   1.000
_cell.length_b   1.000
_cell.length_c   1.000
_cell.angle_alpha   90.00
_cell.angle_beta   90.00
_cell.angle_gamma   90.00
#
_symmetry.space_group_name_H-M   'P 1'
#
loop_
_entity.id
_entity.type
_entity.pdbx_description
1 polymer ?
#
loop_
_entity_poly.entity_id
_entity_poly.type
_entity_poly.pdbx_seq_one_letter_code
_entity_poly.pdbx_strand_id
1 'polypeptide(L)'
;MIDDVSYPTDIDSYSYPTKNVDVVIGLIAIFHAITGVLTFPLVYLIFSASFLGAPLEIAFLMIIQGAILAATIPVYLVLGWALWKIQPWAWKVAVIINILCLVFNIVGGVVLTAILNILLLLALNASDVRLGLAPIDS
;
A
#
# COMPACT_ATOMS: atom_id res chain seq x y z
N MET A 1 53.00 -6.28 30.44
CA MET A 1 52.59 -5.10 29.65
C MET A 1 51.62 -5.65 28.64
N ILE A 2 50.32 -5.59 28.95
CA ILE A 2 49.26 -6.09 28.08
C ILE A 2 48.79 -4.85 27.32
N ASP A 3 48.93 -4.90 26.00
CA ASP A 3 48.49 -3.82 25.12
C ASP A 3 46.97 -3.71 25.25
N ASP A 4 46.51 -2.54 25.71
CA ASP A 4 45.11 -2.17 25.74
C ASP A 4 44.66 -2.01 24.28
N VAL A 5 44.08 -3.07 23.73
CA VAL A 5 43.44 -3.03 22.41
C VAL A 5 42.18 -2.19 22.59
N SER A 6 42.30 -0.89 22.31
CA SER A 6 41.17 0.01 22.17
C SER A 6 40.33 -0.46 20.99
N TYR A 7 39.24 -1.16 21.26
CA TYR A 7 38.20 -1.36 20.26
C TYR A 7 37.68 0.03 19.86
N PRO A 8 37.63 0.38 18.55
CA PRO A 8 36.96 1.60 18.16
C PRO A 8 35.49 1.47 18.54
N THR A 9 35.09 2.17 19.59
CA THR A 9 33.69 2.50 19.91
C THR A 9 33.19 3.43 18.83
N ASP A 10 32.86 2.86 17.66
CA ASP A 10 32.26 3.60 16.55
C ASP A 10 31.01 2.86 16.02
N ILE A 11 30.32 2.18 16.95
CA ILE A 11 29.03 1.53 16.71
C ILE A 11 27.91 2.58 16.51
N ASP A 12 28.15 3.84 16.86
CA ASP A 12 27.19 4.93 16.71
C ASP A 12 27.18 5.58 15.30
N SER A 13 28.09 5.18 14.39
CA SER A 13 28.26 5.85 13.08
C SER A 13 27.32 5.37 11.96
N TYR A 14 26.53 4.31 12.19
CA TYR A 14 25.55 3.79 11.22
C TYR A 14 24.09 4.05 11.63
N SER A 15 23.81 5.19 12.26
CA SER A 15 22.43 5.67 12.31
C SER A 15 22.02 6.12 10.90
N TYR A 16 21.36 5.23 10.14
CA TYR A 16 20.62 5.60 8.93
C TYR A 16 19.78 6.86 9.25
N PRO A 17 19.68 7.85 8.35
CA PRO A 17 18.92 9.07 8.64
C PRO A 17 17.42 8.75 8.77
N THR A 18 17.00 8.37 9.97
CA THR A 18 15.66 7.93 10.37
C THR A 18 14.59 8.96 9.99
N LYS A 19 14.93 10.25 10.06
CA LYS A 19 14.05 11.36 9.71
C LYS A 19 13.53 11.30 8.27
N ASN A 20 14.29 10.76 7.33
CA ASN A 20 13.84 10.64 5.93
C ASN A 20 12.89 9.46 5.75
N VAL A 21 13.10 8.38 6.50
CA VAL A 21 12.28 7.15 6.42
C VAL A 21 10.86 7.42 6.93
N ASP A 22 10.72 8.15 8.04
CA ASP A 22 9.41 8.52 8.59
C ASP A 22 8.59 9.37 7.60
N VAL A 23 9.24 10.29 6.89
CA VAL A 23 8.59 11.11 5.86
C VAL A 23 8.14 10.24 4.68
N VAL A 24 8.99 9.32 4.21
CA VAL A 24 8.63 8.41 3.10
C VAL A 24 7.47 7.50 3.49
N ILE A 25 7.49 6.91 4.70
CA ILE A 25 6.38 6.10 5.23
C ILE A 25 5.10 6.94 5.32
N GLY A 26 5.19 8.17 5.82
CA GLY A 26 4.07 9.12 5.88
C GLY A 26 3.49 9.43 4.49
N LEU A 27 4.33 9.62 3.49
CA LEU A 27 3.88 9.79 2.09
C LEU A 27 3.17 8.54 1.58
N ILE A 28 3.73 7.34 1.79
CA ILE A 28 3.11 6.07 1.37
C ILE A 28 1.74 5.89 2.03
N ALA A 29 1.62 6.24 3.31
CA ALA A 29 0.36 6.22 4.05
C ALA A 29 -0.69 7.17 3.43
N ILE A 30 -0.27 8.39 3.08
CA ILE A 30 -1.13 9.37 2.38
C ILE A 30 -1.55 8.83 1.01
N PHE A 31 -0.63 8.24 0.24
CA PHE A 31 -0.95 7.67 -1.07
C PHE A 31 -1.95 6.51 -0.96
N HIS A 32 -1.89 5.68 0.08
CA HIS A 32 -2.95 4.69 0.35
C HIS A 32 -4.30 5.37 0.59
N ALA A 33 -4.36 6.40 1.43
CA ALA A 33 -5.61 7.11 1.69
C ALA A 33 -6.17 7.77 0.41
N ILE A 34 -5.32 8.43 -0.39
CA ILE A 34 -5.68 9.01 -1.67
C ILE A 34 -6.20 7.94 -2.63
N THR A 35 -5.57 6.76 -2.68
CA THR A 35 -6.02 5.65 -3.52
C THR A 35 -7.44 5.23 -3.15
N GLY A 36 -7.76 5.11 -1.86
CA GLY A 36 -9.12 4.87 -1.39
C GLY A 36 -10.11 5.96 -1.83
N VAL A 37 -9.73 7.23 -1.69
CA VAL A 37 -10.57 8.37 -2.11
C VAL A 37 -10.82 8.38 -3.62
N LEU A 38 -9.79 8.17 -4.43
CA LEU A 38 -9.89 8.11 -5.90
C LEU A 38 -10.69 6.89 -6.38
N THR A 39 -10.80 5.85 -5.57
CA THR A 39 -11.57 4.66 -5.90
C THR A 39 -13.08 4.90 -5.81
N PHE A 40 -13.56 5.80 -4.94
CA PHE A 40 -14.99 6.14 -4.84
C PHE A 40 -15.66 6.52 -6.18
N PRO A 41 -15.16 7.52 -6.95
CA PRO A 41 -15.78 7.89 -8.21
C PRO A 41 -15.74 6.75 -9.24
N LEU A 42 -14.71 5.89 -9.21
CA LEU A 42 -14.62 4.73 -10.10
C LEU A 42 -15.70 3.69 -9.78
N VAL A 43 -15.92 3.41 -8.49
CA VAL A 43 -17.01 2.53 -8.03
C VAL A 43 -18.37 3.06 -8.49
N TYR A 44 -18.61 4.37 -8.32
CA TYR A 44 -19.83 5.01 -8.78
C TYR A 44 -20.05 4.86 -10.28
N LEU A 45 -19.01 5.08 -11.09
CA LEU A 45 -19.08 4.93 -12.55
C LEU A 45 -19.38 3.49 -12.97
N ILE A 46 -18.75 2.50 -12.34
CA ILE A 46 -18.99 1.07 -12.63
C ILE A 46 -20.45 0.69 -12.35
N PHE A 47 -20.99 1.08 -11.19
CA PHE A 47 -22.39 0.83 -10.88
C PHE A 47 -23.31 1.56 -11.85
N SER A 48 -23.06 2.84 -12.13
CA SER A 48 -23.87 3.61 -13.07
C SER A 48 -23.90 2.97 -14.47
N ALA A 49 -22.74 2.56 -14.99
CA ALA A 49 -22.64 1.89 -16.28
C ALA A 49 -23.42 0.55 -16.32
N SER A 50 -23.47 -0.17 -15.21
CA SER A 50 -24.22 -1.44 -15.09
C SER A 50 -25.74 -1.25 -15.30
N PHE A 51 -26.28 -0.09 -14.93
CA PHE A 51 -27.71 0.23 -15.07
C PHE A 51 -28.08 0.92 -16.39
N LEU A 52 -27.09 1.34 -17.20
CA LEU A 52 -27.31 2.07 -18.46
C LEU A 52 -27.52 1.15 -19.69
N GLY A 53 -28.02 -0.08 -19.47
CA GLY A 53 -28.43 -0.98 -20.56
C GLY A 53 -27.38 -1.98 -21.02
N ALA A 54 -26.41 -2.32 -20.17
CA ALA A 54 -25.53 -3.46 -20.42
C ALA A 54 -26.36 -4.78 -20.48
N PRO A 55 -25.98 -5.74 -21.34
CA PRO A 55 -26.53 -7.10 -21.29
C PRO A 55 -26.45 -7.67 -19.87
N LEU A 56 -27.47 -8.46 -19.47
CA LEU A 56 -27.63 -8.92 -18.08
C LEU A 56 -26.36 -9.58 -17.51
N GLU A 57 -25.70 -10.42 -18.31
CA GLU A 57 -24.45 -11.11 -17.94
C GLU A 57 -23.31 -10.12 -17.62
N ILE A 58 -23.16 -9.09 -18.45
CA ILE A 58 -22.13 -8.05 -18.27
C ILE A 58 -22.48 -7.19 -17.06
N ALA A 59 -23.75 -6.82 -16.88
CA ALA A 59 -24.20 -6.05 -15.73
C ALA A 59 -23.91 -6.79 -14.40
N PHE A 60 -24.13 -8.11 -14.34
CA PHE A 60 -23.78 -8.91 -13.16
C PHE A 60 -22.27 -8.88 -12.85
N LEU A 61 -21.42 -9.05 -13.87
CA LEU A 61 -19.97 -8.99 -13.70
C LEU A 61 -19.51 -7.60 -13.23
N MET A 62 -20.07 -6.53 -13.79
CA MET A 62 -19.76 -5.15 -13.40
C MET A 62 -20.20 -4.84 -11.96
N ILE A 63 -21.36 -5.34 -11.52
CA ILE A 63 -21.83 -5.19 -10.14
C ILE A 63 -20.88 -5.90 -9.16
N ILE A 64 -20.48 -7.14 -9.47
CA ILE A 64 -19.53 -7.90 -8.64
C ILE A 64 -18.19 -7.15 -8.55
N GLN A 65 -17.66 -6.69 -9.69
CA GLN A 65 -16.43 -5.91 -9.73
C GLN A 65 -16.55 -4.61 -8.93
N GLY A 66 -17.66 -3.87 -9.10
CA GLY A 66 -17.93 -2.64 -8.36
C GLY A 66 -18.00 -2.88 -6.85
N ALA A 67 -18.60 -3.98 -6.42
CA ALA A 67 -18.67 -4.36 -5.00
C ALA A 67 -17.29 -4.74 -4.43
N ILE A 68 -16.49 -5.51 -5.17
CA ILE A 68 -15.10 -5.83 -4.78
C ILE A 68 -14.31 -4.54 -4.63
N LEU A 69 -14.38 -3.65 -5.63
CA LEU A 69 -13.66 -2.38 -5.62
C LEU A 69 -14.12 -1.49 -4.46
N ALA A 70 -15.42 -1.41 -4.19
CA ALA A 70 -15.97 -0.68 -3.04
C ALA A 70 -15.43 -1.21 -1.70
N ALA A 71 -15.29 -2.52 -1.55
CA ALA A 71 -14.74 -3.13 -0.34
C ALA A 71 -13.25 -2.77 -0.12
N THR A 72 -12.49 -2.46 -1.18
CA THR A 72 -11.08 -2.05 -1.03
C THR A 72 -10.92 -0.66 -0.44
N ILE A 73 -11.92 0.22 -0.56
CA ILE A 73 -11.86 1.61 -0.06
C ILE A 73 -11.53 1.67 1.44
N PRO A 74 -12.34 1.07 2.35
CA PRO A 74 -12.03 1.09 3.77
C PRO A 74 -10.69 0.39 4.07
N VAL A 75 -10.32 -0.63 3.30
CA VAL A 75 -9.04 -1.33 3.45
C VAL A 75 -7.87 -0.37 3.19
N TYR A 76 -7.90 0.43 2.13
CA TYR A 76 -6.85 1.42 1.86
C TYR A 76 -6.77 2.49 2.93
N LEU A 77 -7.89 2.95 3.48
CA LEU A 77 -7.91 3.91 4.57
C LEU A 77 -7.29 3.34 5.86
N VAL A 78 -7.66 2.10 6.20
CA VAL A 78 -7.09 1.39 7.36
C VAL A 78 -5.59 1.15 7.17
N LEU A 79 -5.15 0.74 5.98
CA LEU A 79 -3.73 0.56 5.67
C LEU A 79 -2.95 1.87 5.73
N GLY A 80 -3.51 2.96 5.17
CA GLY A 80 -2.91 4.29 5.27
C GLY A 80 -2.72 4.70 6.73
N TRP A 81 -3.74 4.52 7.57
CA TRP A 81 -3.63 4.78 9.01
C TRP A 81 -2.61 3.87 9.71
N ALA A 82 -2.62 2.57 9.41
CA ALA A 82 -1.73 1.60 10.05
C ALA A 82 -0.26 1.84 9.68
N LEU A 83 0.02 2.22 8.44
CA LEU A 83 1.36 2.64 7.97
C LEU A 83 1.79 3.95 8.63
N TRP A 84 0.88 4.93 8.75
CA TRP A 84 1.16 6.18 9.46
C TRP A 84 1.51 5.96 10.94
N LYS A 85 0.88 4.96 11.56
CA LYS A 85 1.15 4.54 12.94
C LYS A 85 2.27 3.51 13.07
N ILE A 86 2.97 3.19 11.98
CA ILE A 86 4.10 2.25 11.92
C ILE A 86 3.75 0.92 12.62
N GLN A 87 2.56 0.38 12.34
CA GLN A 87 2.14 -0.88 12.92
C GLN A 87 2.98 -2.04 12.34
N PRO A 88 3.47 -3.00 13.15
CA PRO A 88 4.43 -4.02 12.72
C PRO A 88 3.88 -5.00 11.67
N TRP A 89 2.55 -5.15 11.61
CA TRP A 89 1.87 -5.98 10.62
C TRP A 89 1.55 -5.21 9.32
N ALA A 90 1.55 -3.88 9.35
CA ALA A 90 0.99 -3.05 8.28
C ALA A 90 1.72 -3.23 6.95
N TRP A 91 3.04 -3.34 6.96
CA TRP A 91 3.82 -3.53 5.75
C TRP A 91 3.48 -4.84 5.02
N LYS A 92 3.49 -5.97 5.73
CA LYS A 92 3.18 -7.29 5.13
C LYS A 92 1.76 -7.30 4.55
N VAL A 93 0.79 -6.77 5.31
CA VAL A 93 -0.60 -6.72 4.86
C VAL A 93 -0.76 -5.76 3.68
N ALA A 94 -0.13 -4.58 3.71
CA ALA A 94 -0.19 -3.62 2.61
C ALA A 94 0.37 -4.21 1.31
N VAL A 95 1.48 -4.96 1.37
CA VAL A 95 2.02 -5.65 0.20
C VAL A 95 1.03 -6.69 -0.35
N ILE A 96 0.51 -7.57 0.51
CA ILE A 96 -0.45 -8.61 0.09
C ILE A 96 -1.70 -7.99 -0.54
N ILE A 97 -2.29 -7.00 0.12
CA ILE A 97 -3.50 -6.32 -0.37
C ILE A 97 -3.22 -5.62 -1.69
N ASN A 98 -2.11 -4.90 -1.84
CA ASN A 98 -1.80 -4.24 -3.11
C ASN A 98 -1.58 -5.24 -4.26
N ILE A 99 -1.00 -6.42 -3.99
CA ILE A 99 -0.89 -7.50 -5.00
C ILE A 99 -2.28 -8.01 -5.40
N LEU A 100 -3.14 -8.31 -4.43
CA LEU A 100 -4.50 -8.79 -4.71
C LEU A 100 -5.30 -7.75 -5.50
N CYS A 101 -5.28 -6.50 -5.05
CA CYS A 101 -5.95 -5.39 -5.73
C CYS A 101 -5.40 -5.16 -7.13
N LEU A 102 -4.08 -5.29 -7.34
CA LEU A 102 -3.49 -5.19 -8.67
C LEU A 102 -4.06 -6.24 -9.63
N VAL A 103 -4.13 -7.51 -9.20
CA VAL A 103 -4.71 -8.58 -10.01
C VAL A 103 -6.18 -8.29 -10.33
N PHE A 104 -6.97 -7.90 -9.33
CA PHE A 104 -8.38 -7.55 -9.55
C PHE A 104 -8.56 -6.34 -10.49
N ASN A 105 -7.73 -5.30 -10.34
CA ASN A 105 -7.80 -4.11 -11.17
C ASN A 105 -7.38 -4.39 -12.62
N ILE A 106 -6.40 -5.27 -12.85
CA ILE A 106 -6.01 -5.71 -14.20
C ILE A 106 -7.16 -6.51 -14.84
N VAL A 107 -7.72 -7.49 -14.14
CA VAL A 107 -8.83 -8.30 -14.64
C VAL A 107 -10.07 -7.45 -14.91
N GLY A 108 -10.36 -6.49 -14.04
CA GLY A 108 -11.47 -5.56 -14.18
C GLY A 108 -11.22 -4.38 -15.13
N GLY A 109 -10.04 -4.27 -15.75
CA GLY A 109 -9.70 -3.16 -16.65
C GLY A 109 -9.62 -1.79 -15.98
N VAL A 110 -9.46 -1.71 -14.66
CA VAL A 110 -9.37 -0.44 -13.90
C VAL A 110 -7.92 0.03 -13.88
N VAL A 111 -7.48 0.59 -15.01
CA VAL A 111 -6.06 0.91 -15.26
C VAL A 111 -5.48 1.89 -14.24
N LEU A 112 -6.24 2.92 -13.85
CA LEU A 112 -5.75 3.94 -12.93
C LEU A 112 -5.39 3.36 -11.55
N THR A 113 -6.28 2.57 -10.95
CA THR A 113 -6.01 1.93 -9.66
C THR A 113 -4.92 0.86 -9.78
N ALA A 114 -4.84 0.13 -10.91
CA ALA A 114 -3.74 -0.81 -11.15
C ALA A 114 -2.36 -0.10 -11.12
N ILE A 115 -2.23 1.07 -11.76
CA ILE A 115 -0.99 1.86 -11.72
C ILE A 115 -0.67 2.29 -10.28
N LEU A 116 -1.67 2.77 -9.53
CA LEU A 116 -1.47 3.14 -8.13
C LEU A 116 -0.99 1.96 -7.28
N ASN A 117 -1.56 0.76 -7.49
CA ASN A 117 -1.08 -0.45 -6.81
C ASN A 117 0.38 -0.76 -7.12
N ILE A 118 0.81 -0.62 -8.38
CA ILE A 118 2.20 -0.85 -8.77
C ILE A 118 3.12 0.16 -8.07
N LEU A 119 2.77 1.45 -8.09
CA LEU A 119 3.56 2.49 -7.42
C LEU A 119 3.67 2.25 -5.92
N LEU A 120 2.56 1.86 -5.27
CA LEU A 120 2.56 1.52 -3.84
C LEU A 120 3.42 0.28 -3.55
N LEU A 121 3.39 -0.75 -4.40
CA LEU A 121 4.24 -1.93 -4.25
C LEU A 121 5.73 -1.60 -4.38
N LEU A 122 6.09 -0.77 -5.37
CA LEU A 122 7.47 -0.30 -5.53
C LEU A 122 7.92 0.50 -4.31
N ALA A 123 7.07 1.41 -3.80
CA ALA A 123 7.39 2.21 -2.63
C ALA A 123 7.50 1.37 -1.36
N LEU A 124 6.60 0.40 -1.15
CA LEU A 124 6.64 -0.52 0.00
C LEU A 124 7.83 -1.48 -0.04
N ASN A 125 8.35 -1.78 -1.24
CA ASN A 125 9.49 -2.68 -1.41
C ASN A 125 10.84 -1.95 -1.48
N ALA A 126 10.86 -0.62 -1.34
CA ALA A 126 12.10 0.14 -1.17
C ALA A 126 12.82 -0.33 0.11
N SER A 127 14.14 -0.49 0.04
CA SER A 127 14.96 -1.03 1.14
C SER A 127 14.70 -0.29 2.46
N ASP A 128 14.65 1.03 2.39
CA ASP A 128 14.58 1.90 3.57
C ASP A 128 13.20 1.81 4.24
N VAL A 129 12.14 1.68 3.45
CA VAL A 129 10.76 1.50 3.93
C VAL A 129 10.58 0.11 4.52
N ARG A 130 11.14 -0.91 3.86
CA ARG A 130 11.12 -2.28 4.36
C ARG A 130 11.84 -2.40 5.69
N LEU A 131 12.99 -1.75 5.86
CA LEU A 131 13.72 -1.74 7.12
C LEU A 131 13.00 -0.93 8.21
N GLY A 132 12.36 0.19 7.84
CA GLY A 132 11.62 1.03 8.78
C GLY A 132 10.27 0.44 9.25
N LEU A 133 9.68 -0.47 8.47
CA LEU A 133 8.38 -1.08 8.78
C LEU A 133 8.42 -2.58 9.06
N ALA A 134 9.53 -3.27 8.77
CA ALA A 134 9.67 -4.67 9.13
C ALA A 134 9.82 -4.79 10.66
N PRO A 135 9.10 -5.72 11.31
CA PRO A 135 9.31 -5.99 12.73
C PRO A 135 10.76 -6.42 12.96
N ILE A 136 11.41 -5.89 14.01
CA ILE A 136 12.81 -6.13 14.39
C ILE A 136 13.03 -7.56 14.95
N ASP A 137 12.14 -8.49 14.62
CA ASP A 137 12.17 -9.86 15.11
C ASP A 137 12.49 -10.83 13.97
N SER A 138 13.78 -11.00 13.69
CA SER A 138 14.38 -12.25 13.20
C SER A 138 15.87 -12.29 13.53
#